data_AF-A0A535E967-F1
#
_entry.id   AF-A0A535E967-F1
#
_cell.length_a   1.000
_cell.length_b   1.000
_cell.length_c   1.000
_cell.angle_alpha   90.00
_cell.angle_beta   90.00
_cell.angle_gamma   90.00
#
_symmetry.space_group_name_H-M   'P 1'
#
loop_
_entity.id
_entity.type
_entity.pdbx_description
1 polymer ?
#
loop_
_entity_poly.entity_id
_entity_poly.type
_entity_poly.pdbx_seq_one_letter_code
_entity_poly.pdbx_strand_id
1 'polypeptide(L)'
;MGAGLLAVRDFVACLRHGPDGPAGPLDHAFAFGVSQSGRFLREFLYHGLNVDEAGRPVFDAVIPHVAGARRGEFNQRYGQPSVQHAPSLGHLPPFTDAELLRRQRELGGVPRVFTINTSSEYWRSEASLLHIVDGADVAPPAEVRTYLFAGCQHGPGVLPPARIPAMSPWVRPANRLNTVDYTPLLRAALVNLERWVVDGVEPPPDAVPRLSDGTAADREGVLGLFAAADVDADLPRPEGLPALRHLDLGDRVGEGVVRLPAVAGEPYPCLVSALDADLNEAAGIRLPDLTVPVAVQTGWNPRRPESGGAGQTVDMLGSSIPLAGASVPERYGDRDRYCSLVRAEAERLVEARHLLAEDVERVVARAAAAYDAYAAD
;
A
#
# COMPACT_ATOMS: atom_id res chain seq x y z
N MET A 1 -1.31 -10.34 -24.70
CA MET A 1 -0.60 -10.48 -23.41
C MET A 1 0.85 -10.82 -23.67
N GLY A 2 1.77 -10.42 -22.79
CA GLY A 2 3.23 -10.45 -23.00
C GLY A 2 3.75 -9.20 -23.73
N ALA A 3 3.25 -8.92 -24.94
CA ALA A 3 3.74 -7.78 -25.75
C ALA A 3 3.53 -6.39 -25.13
N GLY A 4 2.56 -6.24 -24.21
CA GLY A 4 2.32 -4.94 -23.55
C GLY A 4 3.49 -4.48 -22.66
N LEU A 5 4.19 -5.42 -22.02
CA LEU A 5 5.39 -5.11 -21.23
C LEU A 5 6.52 -4.60 -22.15
N LEU A 6 6.74 -5.28 -23.27
CA LEU A 6 7.73 -4.88 -24.27
C LEU A 6 7.38 -3.53 -24.92
N ALA A 7 6.10 -3.31 -25.25
CA ALA A 7 5.64 -2.04 -25.80
C ALA A 7 5.93 -0.86 -24.86
N VAL A 8 5.72 -1.03 -23.55
CA VAL A 8 6.07 0.01 -22.56
C VAL A 8 7.58 0.24 -22.49
N ARG A 9 8.37 -0.85 -22.45
CA ARG A 9 9.85 -0.77 -22.49
C ARG A 9 10.33 0.03 -23.70
N ASP A 10 9.90 -0.36 -24.89
CA ASP A 10 10.39 0.18 -26.15
C ASP A 10 9.89 1.61 -26.37
N PHE A 11 8.66 1.91 -25.95
CA PHE A 11 8.14 3.27 -25.97
C PHE A 11 8.97 4.20 -25.10
N VAL A 12 9.25 3.82 -23.86
CA VAL A 12 10.05 4.66 -22.95
C VAL A 12 11.50 4.75 -23.41
N ALA A 13 12.10 3.66 -23.89
CA ALA A 13 13.45 3.67 -24.45
C ALA A 13 13.54 4.59 -25.68
N CYS A 14 12.52 4.61 -26.53
CA CYS A 14 12.42 5.52 -27.67
C CYS A 14 12.34 6.99 -27.22
N LEU A 15 11.49 7.30 -26.23
CA LEU A 15 11.41 8.65 -25.68
C LEU A 15 12.71 9.10 -25.03
N ARG A 16 13.36 8.21 -24.28
CA ARG A 16 14.54 8.52 -23.49
C ARG A 16 15.80 8.65 -24.34
N HIS A 17 15.99 7.73 -25.27
CA HIS A 17 17.25 7.58 -26.02
C HIS A 17 17.13 7.86 -27.51
N GLY A 18 15.93 8.14 -28.02
CA GLY A 18 15.67 8.37 -29.43
C GLY A 18 16.01 9.81 -29.85
N PRO A 19 16.74 10.01 -30.96
CA PRO A 19 17.11 11.35 -31.44
C PRO A 19 15.89 12.17 -31.92
N ASP A 20 14.83 11.49 -32.37
CA ASP A 20 13.60 12.10 -32.92
C ASP A 20 12.41 12.02 -31.95
N GLY A 21 12.66 11.75 -30.66
CA GLY A 21 11.61 11.71 -29.65
C GLY A 21 10.88 13.06 -29.56
N PRO A 22 9.55 13.08 -29.33
CA PRO A 22 8.76 14.33 -29.30
C PRO A 22 9.18 15.31 -28.19
N ALA A 23 9.98 14.86 -27.22
CA ALA A 23 10.54 15.66 -26.12
C ALA A 23 12.07 15.82 -26.20
N GLY A 24 12.74 15.29 -27.24
CA GLY A 24 14.19 15.08 -27.23
C GLY A 24 14.64 13.99 -26.24
N PRO A 25 15.95 13.73 -26.10
CA PRO A 25 16.47 12.77 -25.12
C PRO A 25 16.15 13.23 -23.69
N LEU A 26 15.62 12.32 -22.87
CA LEU A 26 15.29 12.58 -21.48
C LEU A 26 16.44 12.14 -20.58
N ASP A 27 16.85 13.00 -19.65
CA ASP A 27 17.91 12.66 -18.68
C ASP A 27 17.45 11.54 -17.73
N HIS A 28 16.21 11.65 -17.25
CA HIS A 28 15.64 10.73 -16.27
C HIS A 28 14.22 10.27 -16.64
N ALA A 29 13.91 9.02 -16.29
CA ALA A 29 12.60 8.41 -16.48
C ALA A 29 12.12 7.70 -15.20
N PHE A 30 10.93 8.08 -14.73
CA PHE A 30 10.30 7.55 -13.53
C PHE A 30 8.98 6.86 -13.89
N ALA A 31 8.70 5.72 -13.28
CA ALA A 31 7.43 5.02 -13.42
C ALA A 31 6.65 5.03 -12.09
N PHE A 32 5.36 5.36 -12.14
CA PHE A 32 4.43 5.23 -11.02
C PHE A 32 3.24 4.37 -11.45
N GLY A 33 2.89 3.39 -10.62
CA GLY A 33 1.78 2.50 -10.88
C GLY A 33 0.98 2.24 -9.61
N VAL A 34 -0.34 2.36 -9.71
CA VAL A 34 -1.29 2.11 -8.64
C VAL A 34 -1.99 0.78 -8.86
N SER A 35 -2.08 -0.05 -7.83
CA SER A 35 -2.87 -1.29 -7.82
C SER A 35 -2.40 -2.25 -8.92
N GLN A 36 -3.25 -2.56 -9.91
CA GLN A 36 -2.87 -3.42 -11.05
C GLN A 36 -1.70 -2.86 -11.87
N SER A 37 -1.61 -1.54 -12.05
CA SER A 37 -0.46 -0.95 -12.74
C SER A 37 0.80 -0.99 -11.88
N GLY A 38 0.68 -1.00 -10.55
CA GLY A 38 1.81 -1.30 -9.65
C GLY A 38 2.28 -2.76 -9.78
N ARG A 39 1.35 -3.71 -9.87
CA ARG A 39 1.67 -5.12 -10.15
C ARG A 39 2.30 -5.32 -11.51
N PHE A 40 1.89 -4.53 -12.51
CA PHE A 40 2.52 -4.51 -13.83
C PHE A 40 3.99 -4.13 -13.73
N LEU A 41 4.31 -3.07 -12.96
CA LEU A 41 5.70 -2.67 -12.73
C LEU A 41 6.50 -3.75 -11.99
N ARG A 42 5.91 -4.44 -11.01
CA ARG A 42 6.55 -5.58 -10.34
C ARG A 42 6.84 -6.74 -11.31
N GLU A 43 5.88 -7.10 -12.18
CA GLU A 43 6.07 -8.13 -13.22
C GLU A 43 7.12 -7.70 -14.27
N PHE A 44 7.13 -6.42 -14.65
CA PHE A 44 8.10 -5.83 -15.57
C PHE A 44 9.54 -5.99 -15.07
N LEU A 45 9.77 -5.68 -13.79
CA LEU A 45 11.07 -5.86 -13.14
C LEU A 45 11.42 -7.33 -12.93
N TYR A 46 10.45 -8.17 -12.58
CA TYR A 46 10.64 -9.62 -12.45
C TYR A 46 11.16 -10.27 -13.74
N HIS A 47 10.67 -9.82 -14.89
CA HIS A 47 11.16 -10.29 -16.19
C HIS A 47 12.47 -9.64 -16.66
N GLY A 48 13.01 -8.68 -15.90
CA GLY A 48 14.24 -7.99 -16.23
C GLY A 48 14.08 -6.99 -17.37
N LEU A 49 12.88 -6.41 -17.54
CA LEU A 49 12.54 -5.59 -18.70
C LEU A 49 12.97 -4.12 -18.59
N ASN A 50 13.66 -3.71 -17.53
CA ASN A 50 14.19 -2.35 -17.38
C ASN A 50 15.49 -2.08 -18.18
N VAL A 51 15.76 -2.90 -19.19
CA VAL A 51 16.85 -2.71 -20.15
C VAL A 51 16.31 -2.88 -21.57
N ASP A 52 16.63 -1.94 -22.46
CA ASP A 52 16.25 -2.00 -23.86
C ASP A 52 17.09 -3.02 -24.65
N GLU A 53 16.81 -3.19 -25.95
CA GLU A 53 17.52 -4.16 -26.80
C GLU A 53 18.99 -3.82 -27.05
N ALA A 54 19.41 -2.58 -26.75
CA ALA A 54 20.80 -2.13 -26.77
C ALA A 54 21.47 -2.22 -25.38
N GLY A 55 20.78 -2.75 -24.37
CA GLY A 55 21.28 -2.90 -23.00
C GLY A 55 21.26 -1.60 -22.18
N ARG A 56 20.49 -0.60 -22.58
CA ARG A 56 20.41 0.69 -21.87
C ARG A 56 19.24 0.71 -20.87
N PRO A 57 19.39 1.34 -19.70
CA PRO A 57 18.30 1.47 -18.74
C PRO A 57 17.07 2.18 -19.32
N VAL A 58 15.88 1.72 -18.94
CA VAL A 58 14.59 2.30 -19.35
C VAL A 58 14.15 3.32 -18.30
N PHE A 59 13.87 2.88 -17.08
CA PHE A 59 13.54 3.74 -15.94
C PHE A 59 14.72 3.83 -14.97
N ASP A 60 14.92 5.01 -14.37
CA ASP A 60 15.84 5.20 -13.25
C ASP A 60 15.18 4.87 -11.92
N ALA A 61 13.85 5.02 -11.85
CA ALA A 61 13.09 4.84 -10.64
C ALA A 61 11.67 4.34 -10.90
N VAL A 62 11.15 3.53 -9.97
CA VAL A 62 9.83 2.91 -10.05
C VAL A 62 9.13 2.97 -8.70
N ILE A 63 7.85 3.33 -8.69
CA ILE A 63 6.98 3.30 -7.51
C ILE A 63 5.79 2.36 -7.77
N PRO A 64 5.89 1.08 -7.36
CA PRO A 64 4.72 0.22 -7.24
C PRO A 64 3.94 0.60 -5.98
N HIS A 65 2.84 1.34 -6.16
CA HIS A 65 1.94 1.76 -5.09
C HIS A 65 0.74 0.82 -4.97
N VAL A 66 0.42 0.40 -3.75
CA VAL A 66 -0.71 -0.47 -3.38
C VAL A 66 -0.85 -1.74 -4.24
N ALA A 67 0.29 -2.28 -4.69
CA ALA A 67 0.34 -3.53 -5.46
C ALA A 67 0.20 -4.78 -4.57
N GLY A 68 0.41 -4.63 -3.26
CA GLY A 68 0.75 -5.72 -2.35
C GLY A 68 2.12 -6.31 -2.67
N ALA A 69 2.36 -7.56 -2.25
CA ALA A 69 3.54 -8.32 -2.68
C ALA A 69 3.37 -9.00 -4.05
N ARG A 70 2.16 -8.98 -4.61
CA ARG A 70 1.81 -9.75 -5.81
C ARG A 70 2.38 -9.13 -7.08
N ARG A 71 2.48 -9.97 -8.11
CA ARG A 71 2.59 -9.56 -9.50
C ARG A 71 1.21 -9.66 -10.16
N GLY A 72 1.11 -9.59 -11.48
CA GLY A 72 -0.18 -9.71 -12.17
C GLY A 72 -0.12 -10.65 -13.37
N GLU A 73 -1.29 -10.89 -13.96
CA GLU A 73 -1.41 -11.78 -15.12
C GLU A 73 -1.12 -11.04 -16.42
N PHE A 74 0.13 -10.62 -16.60
CA PHE A 74 0.53 -9.85 -17.79
C PHE A 74 1.25 -10.71 -18.83
N ASN A 75 1.83 -11.84 -18.41
CA ASN A 75 2.66 -12.70 -19.24
C ASN A 75 2.36 -14.20 -19.07
N GLN A 76 1.08 -14.58 -19.19
CA GLN A 76 0.65 -15.99 -19.18
C GLN A 76 -0.38 -16.28 -20.29
N ARG A 77 -0.61 -17.54 -20.64
CA ARG A 77 -1.62 -17.92 -21.62
C ARG A 77 -3.03 -17.63 -21.08
N TYR A 78 -3.85 -16.90 -21.84
CA TYR A 78 -5.25 -16.53 -21.51
C TYR A 78 -5.49 -15.70 -20.24
N GLY A 79 -4.44 -15.27 -19.56
CA GLY A 79 -4.62 -14.44 -18.37
C GLY A 79 -5.34 -13.11 -18.62
N GLN A 80 -5.72 -12.51 -17.51
CA GLN A 80 -6.64 -11.40 -17.44
C GLN A 80 -5.97 -10.24 -16.71
N PRO A 81 -5.51 -9.18 -17.40
CA PRO A 81 -4.76 -8.09 -16.78
C PRO A 81 -5.51 -7.34 -15.66
N SER A 82 -6.83 -7.46 -15.59
CA SER A 82 -7.68 -6.84 -14.58
C SER A 82 -8.03 -7.75 -13.39
N VAL A 83 -7.58 -9.01 -13.39
CA VAL A 83 -7.96 -9.97 -12.35
C VAL A 83 -7.30 -9.65 -11.01
N GLN A 84 -8.11 -9.69 -9.97
CA GLN A 84 -7.68 -9.30 -8.63
C GLN A 84 -7.69 -10.46 -7.62
N HIS A 85 -8.67 -11.36 -7.73
CA HIS A 85 -8.93 -12.38 -6.71
C HIS A 85 -8.70 -13.82 -7.17
N ALA A 86 -8.79 -14.10 -8.48
CA ALA A 86 -8.63 -15.47 -8.96
C ALA A 86 -7.17 -15.93 -8.77
N PRO A 87 -6.90 -17.01 -8.01
CA PRO A 87 -5.54 -17.47 -7.79
C PRO A 87 -4.88 -17.92 -9.09
N SER A 88 -3.63 -17.48 -9.31
CA SER A 88 -2.98 -17.52 -10.62
C SER A 88 -1.49 -17.18 -10.51
N LEU A 89 -0.75 -17.12 -11.62
CA LEU A 89 0.72 -16.94 -11.65
C LEU A 89 1.18 -15.67 -10.93
N GLY A 90 0.39 -14.57 -10.99
CA GLY A 90 0.69 -13.33 -10.26
C GLY A 90 0.64 -13.45 -8.73
N HIS A 91 0.13 -14.58 -8.19
CA HIS A 91 0.06 -14.89 -6.77
C HIS A 91 1.23 -15.76 -6.28
N LEU A 92 2.08 -16.24 -7.19
CA LEU A 92 3.26 -17.03 -6.84
C LEU A 92 4.42 -16.13 -6.40
N PRO A 93 5.34 -16.63 -5.56
CA PRO A 93 6.61 -15.96 -5.28
C PRO A 93 7.44 -15.74 -6.56
N PRO A 94 8.51 -14.93 -6.51
CA PRO A 94 8.97 -14.15 -5.36
C PRO A 94 8.08 -12.99 -4.94
N PHE A 95 8.03 -12.77 -3.63
CA PHE A 95 7.38 -11.62 -2.99
C PHE A 95 8.38 -10.53 -2.64
N THR A 96 9.53 -10.89 -2.06
CA THR A 96 10.58 -9.94 -1.67
C THR A 96 11.22 -9.30 -2.90
N ASP A 97 11.56 -8.02 -2.78
CA ASP A 97 12.20 -7.29 -3.89
C ASP A 97 13.61 -7.81 -4.19
N ALA A 98 14.26 -8.49 -3.23
CA ALA A 98 15.55 -9.14 -3.45
C ALA A 98 15.50 -10.22 -4.55
N GLU A 99 14.52 -11.12 -4.50
CA GLU A 99 14.35 -12.17 -5.51
C GLU A 99 13.57 -11.66 -6.73
N LEU A 100 12.63 -10.73 -6.56
CA LEU A 100 11.96 -10.05 -7.67
C LEU A 100 12.96 -9.42 -8.64
N LEU A 101 14.00 -8.75 -8.11
CA LEU A 101 15.02 -8.05 -8.90
C LEU A 101 16.17 -8.94 -9.35
N ARG A 102 16.19 -10.25 -9.03
CA ARG A 102 17.34 -11.12 -9.32
C ARG A 102 17.69 -11.11 -10.81
N ARG A 103 16.70 -11.34 -11.68
CA ARG A 103 16.90 -11.33 -13.14
C ARG A 103 17.29 -9.94 -13.65
N GLN A 104 16.71 -8.87 -13.10
CA GLN A 104 17.08 -7.51 -13.47
C GLN A 104 18.55 -7.21 -13.14
N ARG A 105 19.05 -7.66 -11.98
CA ARG A 105 20.47 -7.52 -11.61
C ARG A 105 21.40 -8.25 -12.56
N GLU A 106 21.03 -9.46 -12.99
CA GLU A 106 21.79 -10.24 -13.97
C GLU A 106 21.92 -9.52 -15.31
N LEU A 107 20.89 -8.78 -15.72
CA LEU A 107 20.86 -8.03 -16.98
C LEU A 107 21.38 -6.58 -16.86
N GLY A 108 21.49 -6.04 -15.65
CA GLY A 108 21.83 -4.63 -15.39
C GLY A 108 20.60 -3.71 -15.41
N GLY A 109 20.82 -2.39 -15.30
CA GLY A 109 19.72 -1.41 -15.33
C GLY A 109 18.72 -1.53 -14.18
N VAL A 110 19.20 -1.79 -12.95
CA VAL A 110 18.32 -1.88 -11.78
C VAL A 110 17.88 -0.46 -11.37
N PRO A 111 16.57 -0.16 -11.32
CA PRO A 111 16.10 1.15 -10.90
C PRO A 111 16.09 1.28 -9.38
N ARG A 112 16.00 2.52 -8.88
CA ARG A 112 15.58 2.78 -7.49
C ARG A 112 14.10 2.45 -7.34
N VAL A 113 13.71 1.78 -6.25
CA VAL A 113 12.33 1.33 -6.08
C VAL A 113 11.77 1.80 -4.74
N PHE A 114 10.61 2.47 -4.77
CA PHE A 114 9.78 2.64 -3.58
C PHE A 114 8.57 1.72 -3.66
N THR A 115 8.58 0.64 -2.89
CA THR A 115 7.44 -0.26 -2.73
C THR A 115 6.54 0.30 -1.63
N ILE A 116 5.41 0.89 -2.01
CA ILE A 116 4.49 1.58 -1.08
C ILE A 116 3.19 0.79 -0.99
N ASN A 117 2.75 0.49 0.23
CA ASN A 117 1.46 -0.14 0.49
C ASN A 117 0.72 0.58 1.61
N THR A 118 -0.59 0.38 1.67
CA THR A 118 -1.43 0.88 2.77
C THR A 118 -1.85 -0.29 3.65
N SER A 119 -2.49 0.02 4.78
CA SER A 119 -3.09 -0.97 5.67
C SER A 119 -4.04 -1.91 4.91
N SER A 120 -4.75 -1.43 3.89
CA SER A 120 -5.60 -2.27 3.03
C SER A 120 -4.85 -3.47 2.44
N GLU A 121 -3.62 -3.29 1.91
CA GLU A 121 -2.87 -4.40 1.31
C GLU A 121 -2.30 -5.37 2.35
N TYR A 122 -2.00 -4.86 3.57
CA TYR A 122 -1.61 -5.71 4.70
C TYR A 122 -2.79 -6.56 5.17
N TRP A 123 -3.99 -5.97 5.29
CA TRP A 123 -5.18 -6.71 5.72
C TRP A 123 -5.72 -7.67 4.65
N ARG A 124 -5.47 -7.39 3.37
CA ARG A 124 -5.93 -8.23 2.26
C ARG A 124 -5.18 -9.56 2.15
N SER A 125 -3.87 -9.62 2.41
CA SER A 125 -3.13 -10.85 2.75
C SER A 125 -1.61 -10.79 2.53
N GLU A 126 -1.14 -9.91 1.64
CA GLU A 126 0.14 -10.16 0.96
C GLU A 126 1.26 -9.17 1.30
N ALA A 127 0.98 -7.99 1.85
CA ALA A 127 2.00 -6.95 1.95
C ALA A 127 3.12 -7.28 2.96
N SER A 128 2.85 -8.02 4.03
CA SER A 128 3.91 -8.46 4.96
C SER A 128 4.92 -9.41 4.32
N LEU A 129 4.55 -10.17 3.29
CA LEU A 129 5.46 -11.06 2.56
C LEU A 129 6.58 -10.33 1.79
N LEU A 130 6.50 -9.00 1.68
CA LEU A 130 7.59 -8.17 1.16
C LEU A 130 8.82 -8.16 2.07
N HIS A 131 8.63 -8.29 3.39
CA HIS A 131 9.65 -8.04 4.41
C HIS A 131 9.56 -8.99 5.63
N ILE A 132 8.64 -9.96 5.64
CA ILE A 132 8.58 -11.03 6.62
C ILE A 132 8.41 -12.35 5.88
N VAL A 133 9.40 -13.23 6.00
CA VAL A 133 9.44 -14.53 5.32
C VAL A 133 9.84 -15.59 6.32
N ASP A 134 9.12 -16.71 6.36
CA ASP A 134 9.40 -17.86 7.24
C ASP A 134 9.60 -17.48 8.72
N GLY A 135 8.82 -16.49 9.20
CA GLY A 135 8.87 -16.03 10.59
C GLY A 135 10.07 -15.12 10.93
N ALA A 136 10.74 -14.54 9.94
CA ALA A 136 11.85 -13.62 10.14
C ALA A 136 11.69 -12.32 9.34
N ASP A 137 12.17 -11.22 9.91
CA ASP A 137 12.27 -9.94 9.20
C ASP A 137 13.35 -10.02 8.10
N VAL A 138 13.01 -9.57 6.89
CA VAL A 138 13.89 -9.50 5.73
C VAL A 138 14.04 -8.05 5.32
N ALA A 139 15.27 -7.54 5.33
CA ALA A 139 15.56 -6.20 4.83
C ALA A 139 15.43 -6.16 3.29
N PRO A 140 14.86 -5.08 2.73
CA PRO A 140 14.88 -4.89 1.29
C PRO A 140 16.32 -4.60 0.80
N PRO A 141 16.59 -4.78 -0.50
CA PRO A 141 17.88 -4.41 -1.10
C PRO A 141 18.19 -2.91 -0.96
N ALA A 142 19.47 -2.53 -1.09
CA ALA A 142 19.91 -1.14 -0.92
C ALA A 142 19.26 -0.17 -1.92
N GLU A 143 18.91 -0.64 -3.12
CA GLU A 143 18.18 0.12 -4.15
C GLU A 143 16.67 0.26 -3.90
N VAL A 144 16.16 -0.32 -2.82
CA VAL A 144 14.73 -0.35 -2.49
C VAL A 144 14.45 0.35 -1.17
N ARG A 145 13.28 0.99 -1.10
CA ARG A 145 12.61 1.32 0.16
C ARG A 145 11.21 0.76 0.20
N THR A 146 10.81 0.26 1.36
CA THR A 146 9.47 -0.27 1.61
C THR A 146 8.77 0.56 2.66
N TYR A 147 7.58 1.06 2.32
CA TYR A 147 6.78 1.90 3.20
C TYR A 147 5.36 1.36 3.36
N LEU A 148 4.88 1.33 4.61
CA LEU A 148 3.48 1.28 4.97
C LEU A 148 2.97 2.70 5.20
N PHE A 149 1.95 3.13 4.47
CA PHE A 149 1.11 4.27 4.85
C PHE A 149 0.03 3.77 5.80
N ALA A 150 0.23 4.03 7.09
CA ALA A 150 -0.51 3.45 8.19
C ALA A 150 -1.93 4.01 8.30
N GLY A 151 -2.86 3.17 8.76
CA GLY A 151 -4.30 3.46 8.90
C GLY A 151 -5.01 3.84 7.59
N CYS A 152 -4.42 3.59 6.42
CA CYS A 152 -4.96 4.01 5.13
C CYS A 152 -5.73 2.87 4.44
N GLN A 153 -6.82 3.21 3.76
CA GLN A 153 -7.45 2.32 2.78
C GLN A 153 -6.73 2.37 1.43
N HIS A 154 -7.16 1.55 0.45
CA HIS A 154 -6.47 1.40 -0.84
C HIS A 154 -6.31 2.73 -1.61
N GLY A 155 -7.39 3.53 -1.66
CA GLY A 155 -7.40 4.89 -2.20
C GLY A 155 -7.36 5.94 -1.09
N PRO A 156 -7.09 7.21 -1.41
CA PRO A 156 -7.16 8.28 -0.42
C PRO A 156 -8.57 8.38 0.17
N GLY A 157 -8.64 8.52 1.49
CA GLY A 157 -9.88 8.74 2.22
C GLY A 157 -10.48 10.12 1.92
N VAL A 158 -11.76 10.28 2.21
CA VAL A 158 -12.51 11.52 1.95
C VAL A 158 -13.20 12.01 3.22
N LEU A 159 -13.31 13.33 3.36
CA LEU A 159 -14.09 13.98 4.41
C LEU A 159 -15.28 14.74 3.80
N PRO A 160 -16.42 14.83 4.51
CA PRO A 160 -16.72 14.18 5.79
C PRO A 160 -16.84 12.64 5.65
N PRO A 161 -16.79 11.88 6.76
CA PRO A 161 -16.80 10.41 6.71
C PRO A 161 -18.11 9.90 6.08
N ALA A 162 -18.01 9.31 4.89
CA ALA A 162 -19.16 8.78 4.17
C ALA A 162 -19.46 7.33 4.58
N ARG A 163 -20.70 6.85 4.34
CA ARG A 163 -21.07 5.43 4.53
C ARG A 163 -21.17 4.64 3.22
N ILE A 164 -21.12 5.32 2.08
CA ILE A 164 -21.29 4.71 0.77
C ILE A 164 -20.13 5.15 -0.11
N PRO A 165 -19.39 4.22 -0.72
CA PRO A 165 -18.29 4.58 -1.61
C PRO A 165 -18.85 5.14 -2.92
N ALA A 166 -18.30 6.28 -3.37
CA ALA A 166 -18.79 7.00 -4.55
C ALA A 166 -18.75 6.13 -5.83
N MET A 167 -17.67 5.34 -6.00
CA MET A 167 -17.48 4.51 -7.20
C MET A 167 -18.29 3.21 -7.19
N SER A 168 -18.92 2.84 -6.07
CA SER A 168 -19.62 1.56 -5.93
C SER A 168 -20.81 1.70 -4.99
N PRO A 169 -21.84 2.45 -5.37
CA PRO A 169 -22.95 2.82 -4.50
C PRO A 169 -23.84 1.64 -4.09
N TRP A 170 -23.54 0.42 -4.56
CA TRP A 170 -24.20 -0.83 -4.20
C TRP A 170 -23.47 -1.59 -3.09
N VAL A 171 -22.23 -1.23 -2.82
CA VAL A 171 -21.44 -1.78 -1.71
C VAL A 171 -21.89 -1.10 -0.42
N ARG A 172 -22.02 -1.90 0.63
CA ARG A 172 -22.56 -1.48 1.93
C ARG A 172 -21.54 -1.86 3.03
N PRO A 173 -20.53 -1.01 3.27
CA PRO A 173 -19.66 -1.19 4.41
C PRO A 173 -20.45 -0.98 5.71
N ALA A 174 -20.07 -1.70 6.75
CA ALA A 174 -20.71 -1.62 8.06
C ALA A 174 -20.34 -0.31 8.77
N ASN A 175 -19.04 0.00 8.79
CA ASN A 175 -18.49 1.20 9.40
C ASN A 175 -18.46 2.39 8.42
N ARG A 176 -18.28 3.61 8.94
CA ARG A 176 -17.98 4.78 8.10
C ARG A 176 -16.67 4.56 7.35
N LEU A 177 -16.56 5.08 6.15
CA LEU A 177 -15.38 4.95 5.29
C LEU A 177 -14.20 5.69 5.89
N ASN A 178 -13.01 5.09 5.72
CA ASN A 178 -11.73 5.69 6.09
C ASN A 178 -11.56 7.10 5.51
N THR A 179 -11.02 8.00 6.34
CA THR A 179 -10.89 9.43 6.02
C THR A 179 -9.45 9.89 5.80
N VAL A 180 -8.47 8.99 5.94
CA VAL A 180 -7.05 9.34 5.86
C VAL A 180 -6.65 9.58 4.40
N ASP A 181 -6.17 10.77 4.10
CA ASP A 181 -5.69 11.15 2.77
C ASP A 181 -4.17 11.13 2.72
N TYR A 182 -3.62 10.04 2.21
CA TYR A 182 -2.18 9.83 2.10
C TYR A 182 -1.53 10.60 0.93
N THR A 183 -2.27 11.37 0.14
CA THR A 183 -1.68 12.07 -1.03
C THR A 183 -0.47 12.96 -0.71
N PRO A 184 -0.37 13.63 0.46
CA PRO A 184 0.85 14.35 0.84
C PRO A 184 2.08 13.45 1.03
N LEU A 185 1.88 12.22 1.53
CA LEU A 185 2.97 11.24 1.67
C LEU A 185 3.48 10.79 0.30
N LEU A 186 2.60 10.58 -0.68
CA LEU A 186 3.00 10.26 -2.06
C LEU A 186 3.80 11.40 -2.71
N ARG A 187 3.41 12.66 -2.48
CA ARG A 187 4.15 13.83 -2.97
C ARG A 187 5.57 13.85 -2.42
N ALA A 188 5.72 13.69 -1.10
CA ALA A 188 7.03 13.60 -0.45
C ALA A 188 7.85 12.40 -0.95
N ALA A 189 7.22 11.24 -1.14
CA ALA A 189 7.88 10.05 -1.67
C ALA A 189 8.42 10.29 -3.09
N LEU A 190 7.66 10.94 -3.99
CA LEU A 190 8.14 11.27 -5.32
C LEU A 190 9.35 12.20 -5.28
N VAL A 191 9.30 13.27 -4.48
CA VAL A 191 10.43 14.22 -4.31
C VAL A 191 11.66 13.54 -3.73
N ASN A 192 11.50 12.63 -2.76
CA ASN A 192 12.62 11.87 -2.21
C ASN A 192 13.23 10.90 -3.23
N LEU A 193 12.39 10.26 -4.06
CA LEU A 193 12.88 9.35 -5.09
C LEU A 193 13.63 10.11 -6.19
N GLU A 194 13.13 11.28 -6.59
CA GLU A 194 13.81 12.19 -7.51
C GLU A 194 15.19 12.58 -6.96
N ARG A 195 15.26 13.09 -5.72
CA ARG A 195 16.54 13.44 -5.07
C ARG A 195 17.49 12.25 -4.94
N TRP A 196 16.97 11.04 -4.75
CA TRP A 196 17.81 9.85 -4.70
C TRP A 196 18.45 9.52 -6.04
N VAL A 197 17.68 9.67 -7.13
CA VAL A 197 18.13 9.42 -8.50
C VAL A 197 19.06 10.53 -9.00
N VAL A 198 18.66 11.79 -8.82
CA VAL A 198 19.31 12.96 -9.41
C VAL A 198 20.51 13.42 -8.59
N ASP A 199 20.33 13.55 -7.27
CA ASP A 199 21.33 14.14 -6.36
C ASP A 199 22.08 13.10 -5.52
N GLY A 200 21.70 11.83 -5.60
CA GLY A 200 22.26 10.76 -4.76
C GLY A 200 21.92 10.89 -3.27
N VAL A 201 20.89 11.67 -2.93
CA VAL A 201 20.48 11.90 -1.54
C VAL A 201 19.65 10.72 -1.06
N GLU A 202 20.17 9.99 -0.08
CA GLU A 202 19.50 8.80 0.47
C GLU A 202 18.12 9.17 1.07
N PRO A 203 17.06 8.41 0.75
CA PRO A 203 15.70 8.66 1.27
C PRO A 203 15.55 8.20 2.73
N PRO A 204 14.43 8.55 3.39
CA PRO A 204 14.12 8.00 4.72
C PRO A 204 14.20 6.47 4.75
N PRO A 205 14.61 5.87 5.89
CA PRO A 205 14.71 4.42 6.04
C PRO A 205 13.33 3.76 5.93
N ASP A 206 13.31 2.45 5.69
CA ASP A 206 12.07 1.67 5.60
C ASP A 206 11.18 1.87 6.82
N ALA A 207 9.87 1.91 6.58
CA ALA A 207 8.86 2.07 7.62
C ALA A 207 7.78 1.02 7.42
N VAL A 208 7.95 -0.14 8.04
CA VAL A 208 7.07 -1.31 7.96
C VAL A 208 6.96 -1.99 9.33
N PRO A 209 5.88 -2.74 9.60
CA PRO A 209 5.79 -3.60 10.78
C PRO A 209 6.92 -4.64 10.81
N ARG A 210 7.49 -4.91 11.99
CA ARG A 210 8.58 -5.87 12.17
C ARG A 210 8.34 -6.80 13.35
N LEU A 211 8.82 -8.04 13.24
CA LEU A 211 8.78 -9.00 14.33
C LEU A 211 9.79 -8.63 15.42
N SER A 212 10.98 -8.19 15.02
CA SER A 212 12.12 -7.92 15.92
C SER A 212 11.89 -6.79 16.93
N ASP A 213 11.01 -5.84 16.62
CA ASP A 213 10.64 -4.73 17.52
C ASP A 213 9.20 -4.84 18.05
N GLY A 214 8.51 -5.95 17.78
CA GLY A 214 7.15 -6.21 18.25
C GLY A 214 6.06 -5.36 17.58
N THR A 215 6.36 -4.71 16.46
CA THR A 215 5.40 -3.87 15.74
C THR A 215 4.59 -4.61 14.68
N ALA A 216 4.91 -5.88 14.38
CA ALA A 216 4.10 -6.79 13.58
C ALA A 216 3.19 -7.66 14.45
N ALA A 217 1.92 -7.79 14.09
CA ALA A 217 0.92 -8.55 14.82
C ALA A 217 0.05 -9.41 13.90
N ASP A 218 -0.49 -10.50 14.45
CA ASP A 218 -1.51 -11.30 13.79
C ASP A 218 -2.86 -10.56 13.74
N ARG A 219 -3.61 -10.73 12.65
CA ARG A 219 -4.90 -10.07 12.43
C ARG A 219 -5.96 -10.46 13.46
N GLU A 220 -6.01 -11.73 13.88
CA GLU A 220 -6.93 -12.20 14.93
C GLU A 220 -6.60 -11.54 16.26
N GLY A 221 -5.31 -11.44 16.61
CA GLY A 221 -4.86 -10.74 17.80
C GLY A 221 -5.27 -9.26 17.80
N VAL A 222 -5.08 -8.57 16.66
CA VAL A 222 -5.50 -7.18 16.48
C VAL A 222 -7.02 -7.02 16.62
N LEU A 223 -7.81 -7.88 15.98
CA LEU A 223 -9.28 -7.85 16.12
C LEU A 223 -9.73 -8.14 17.56
N GLY A 224 -9.00 -8.98 18.30
CA GLY A 224 -9.23 -9.22 19.72
C GLY A 224 -9.06 -7.98 20.58
N LEU A 225 -8.10 -7.11 20.27
CA LEU A 225 -7.91 -5.82 20.96
C LEU A 225 -9.08 -4.87 20.71
N PHE A 226 -9.57 -4.79 19.47
CA PHE A 226 -10.77 -4.01 19.15
C PHE A 226 -12.00 -4.51 19.90
N ALA A 227 -12.20 -5.83 19.96
CA ALA A 227 -13.30 -6.43 20.70
C ALA A 227 -13.21 -6.17 22.22
N ALA A 228 -11.99 -6.19 22.79
CA ALA A 228 -11.77 -5.93 24.21
C ALA A 228 -11.95 -4.45 24.59
N ALA A 229 -11.71 -3.53 23.65
CA ALA A 229 -11.87 -2.09 23.87
C ALA A 229 -13.33 -1.61 23.79
N ASP A 230 -14.27 -2.49 23.41
CA ASP A 230 -15.71 -2.21 23.31
C ASP A 230 -16.02 -0.94 22.47
N VAL A 231 -15.32 -0.79 21.33
CA VAL A 231 -15.58 0.31 20.39
C VAL A 231 -16.92 0.11 19.69
N ASP A 232 -17.60 1.21 19.36
CA ASP A 232 -18.81 1.20 18.51
C ASP A 232 -18.44 0.95 17.04
N ALA A 233 -18.09 -0.31 16.72
CA ALA A 233 -17.70 -0.74 15.39
C ALA A 233 -18.11 -2.18 15.09
N ASP A 234 -18.49 -2.42 13.84
CA ASP A 234 -18.55 -3.77 13.30
C ASP A 234 -17.13 -4.26 12.99
N LEU A 235 -16.82 -5.49 13.41
CA LEU A 235 -15.52 -6.12 13.20
C LEU A 235 -15.59 -7.22 12.13
N PRO A 236 -14.54 -7.37 11.29
CA PRO A 236 -14.34 -8.57 10.50
C PRO A 236 -14.29 -9.81 11.38
N ARG A 237 -14.71 -10.94 10.83
CA ARG A 237 -14.55 -12.26 11.46
C ARG A 237 -13.22 -12.86 10.99
N PRO A 238 -12.35 -13.33 11.90
CA PRO A 238 -11.06 -13.92 11.54
C PRO A 238 -11.16 -15.00 10.45
N GLU A 239 -12.19 -15.86 10.51
CA GLU A 239 -12.39 -16.95 9.54
C GLU A 239 -12.80 -16.47 8.14
N GLY A 240 -13.31 -15.24 8.05
CA GLY A 240 -13.72 -14.58 6.81
C GLY A 240 -12.63 -13.71 6.18
N LEU A 241 -11.45 -13.62 6.79
CA LEU A 241 -10.36 -12.80 6.28
C LEU A 241 -9.72 -13.44 5.04
N PRO A 242 -9.41 -12.66 3.99
CA PRO A 242 -8.71 -13.16 2.83
C PRO A 242 -7.29 -13.64 3.20
N ALA A 243 -6.81 -14.65 2.48
CA ALA A 243 -5.46 -15.20 2.65
C ALA A 243 -4.86 -15.56 1.30
N LEU A 244 -3.61 -15.15 1.08
CA LEU A 244 -2.79 -15.66 0.00
C LEU A 244 -2.39 -17.10 0.36
N ARG A 245 -2.45 -18.01 -0.61
CA ARG A 245 -2.13 -19.43 -0.39
C ARG A 245 -1.02 -19.88 -1.32
N HIS A 246 -0.30 -20.91 -0.91
CA HIS A 246 0.52 -21.67 -1.84
C HIS A 246 -0.39 -22.24 -2.93
N LEU A 247 0.06 -22.17 -4.19
CA LEU A 247 -0.74 -22.62 -5.34
C LEU A 247 0.03 -23.66 -6.15
N ASP A 248 -0.64 -24.76 -6.49
CA ASP A 248 -0.23 -25.66 -7.56
C ASP A 248 -1.02 -25.33 -8.83
N LEU A 249 -0.31 -24.70 -9.78
CA LEU A 249 -0.80 -24.28 -11.10
C LEU A 249 -0.40 -25.27 -12.21
N GLY A 250 0.10 -26.46 -11.88
CA GLY A 250 0.55 -27.47 -12.84
C GLY A 250 2.04 -27.43 -13.16
N ASP A 251 2.46 -28.34 -14.03
CA ASP A 251 3.86 -28.62 -14.41
C ASP A 251 4.41 -27.68 -15.49
N ARG A 252 3.53 -26.96 -16.21
CA ARG A 252 3.90 -26.08 -17.33
C ARG A 252 3.92 -24.59 -16.99
N VAL A 253 3.97 -24.23 -15.72
CA VAL A 253 3.99 -22.84 -15.25
C VAL A 253 5.19 -22.07 -15.82
N GLY A 254 6.34 -22.73 -15.98
CA GLY A 254 7.54 -22.12 -16.59
C GLY A 254 7.36 -21.71 -18.06
N GLU A 255 6.36 -22.27 -18.75
CA GLU A 255 5.97 -21.91 -20.12
C GLU A 255 4.84 -20.87 -20.16
N GLY A 256 4.43 -20.35 -19.00
CA GLY A 256 3.26 -19.46 -18.87
C GLY A 256 1.93 -20.18 -19.07
N VAL A 257 1.88 -21.50 -18.96
CA VAL A 257 0.65 -22.30 -19.08
C VAL A 257 0.23 -22.77 -17.68
N VAL A 258 -0.91 -22.28 -17.21
CA VAL A 258 -1.45 -22.57 -15.88
C VAL A 258 -2.68 -23.47 -15.94
N ARG A 259 -2.82 -24.37 -14.97
CA ARG A 259 -4.02 -25.16 -14.71
C ARG A 259 -4.98 -24.35 -13.84
N LEU A 260 -6.22 -24.18 -14.31
CA LEU A 260 -7.28 -23.48 -13.59
C LEU A 260 -8.52 -24.41 -13.41
N PRO A 261 -9.23 -24.34 -12.27
CA PRO A 261 -8.91 -23.54 -11.08
C PRO A 261 -7.63 -24.03 -10.40
N ALA A 262 -6.89 -23.10 -9.78
CA ALA A 262 -5.68 -23.41 -9.04
C ALA A 262 -5.97 -24.36 -7.87
N VAL A 263 -5.04 -25.28 -7.59
CA VAL A 263 -5.10 -26.09 -6.37
C VAL A 263 -4.44 -25.29 -5.25
N ALA A 264 -5.23 -24.87 -4.27
CA ALA A 264 -4.75 -24.07 -3.15
C ALA A 264 -4.26 -24.98 -2.01
N GLY A 265 -3.08 -24.68 -1.49
CA GLY A 265 -2.51 -25.29 -0.29
C GLY A 265 -2.69 -24.41 0.95
N GLU A 266 -1.72 -24.51 1.85
CA GLU A 266 -1.69 -23.75 3.09
C GLU A 266 -1.62 -22.23 2.84
N PRO A 267 -2.21 -21.42 3.74
CA PRO A 267 -2.10 -19.97 3.67
C PRO A 267 -0.69 -19.51 4.06
N TYR A 268 -0.21 -18.45 3.41
CA TYR A 268 0.94 -17.71 3.90
C TYR A 268 0.56 -16.95 5.18
N PRO A 269 1.50 -16.74 6.12
CA PRO A 269 1.29 -15.82 7.24
C PRO A 269 0.92 -14.44 6.75
N CYS A 270 -0.06 -13.81 7.41
CA CYS A 270 -0.52 -12.47 7.10
C CYS A 270 -0.45 -11.61 8.34
N LEU A 271 0.67 -10.89 8.49
CA LEU A 271 0.89 -9.96 9.59
C LEU A 271 0.52 -8.54 9.18
N VAL A 272 0.06 -7.77 10.15
CA VAL A 272 -0.33 -6.35 10.05
C VAL A 272 0.44 -5.53 11.10
N SER A 273 0.27 -4.21 11.11
CA SER A 273 0.81 -3.39 12.20
C SER A 273 0.12 -3.73 13.52
N ALA A 274 0.90 -3.82 14.60
CA ALA A 274 0.40 -3.70 15.97
C ALA A 274 -0.30 -2.35 16.17
N LEU A 275 -1.08 -2.24 17.24
CA LEU A 275 -1.84 -1.04 17.58
C LEU A 275 -1.16 -0.25 18.69
N ASP A 276 -1.40 1.07 18.69
CA ASP A 276 -1.10 1.94 19.83
C ASP A 276 -2.28 1.99 20.83
N ALA A 277 -2.17 2.87 21.83
CA ALA A 277 -3.18 3.03 22.87
C ALA A 277 -4.54 3.54 22.35
N ASP A 278 -4.58 4.15 21.17
CA ASP A 278 -5.79 4.64 20.52
C ASP A 278 -6.33 3.67 19.47
N LEU A 279 -5.81 2.43 19.45
CA LEU A 279 -6.14 1.39 18.48
C LEU A 279 -5.77 1.74 17.03
N ASN A 280 -4.94 2.77 16.81
CA ASN A 280 -4.38 3.08 15.50
C ASN A 280 -3.10 2.28 15.27
N GLU A 281 -2.76 2.04 14.00
CA GLU A 281 -1.55 1.32 13.65
C GLU A 281 -0.28 2.04 14.18
N ALA A 282 0.57 1.29 14.89
CA ALA A 282 1.77 1.81 15.54
C ALA A 282 3.00 1.85 14.63
N ALA A 283 3.07 1.03 13.57
CA ALA A 283 4.15 0.98 12.60
C ALA A 283 3.80 1.64 11.25
N GLY A 284 4.83 1.92 10.46
CA GLY A 284 4.71 2.62 9.19
C GLY A 284 4.80 4.14 9.33
N ILE A 285 4.56 4.84 8.22
CA ILE A 285 4.47 6.29 8.17
C ILE A 285 3.05 6.68 8.57
N ARG A 286 2.94 7.40 9.69
CA ARG A 286 1.68 7.78 10.32
C ARG A 286 1.41 9.27 10.11
N LEU A 287 0.27 9.61 9.51
CA LEU A 287 -0.22 10.99 9.44
C LEU A 287 -0.81 11.42 10.78
N PRO A 288 -1.00 12.75 11.01
CA PRO A 288 -1.68 13.25 12.20
C PRO A 288 -3.06 12.64 12.46
N ASP A 289 -3.74 12.13 11.42
CA ASP A 289 -4.98 11.35 11.56
C ASP A 289 -4.85 10.16 12.52
N LEU A 290 -3.64 9.62 12.73
CA LEU A 290 -3.34 8.50 13.61
C LEU A 290 -2.60 8.88 14.90
N THR A 291 -1.81 9.96 14.89
CA THR A 291 -0.98 10.37 16.04
C THR A 291 -1.63 11.48 16.87
N VAL A 292 -2.58 12.21 16.29
CA VAL A 292 -3.51 13.11 16.98
C VAL A 292 -4.94 12.75 16.53
N PRO A 293 -5.39 11.50 16.78
CA PRO A 293 -6.58 10.96 16.13
C PRO A 293 -7.87 11.61 16.66
N VAL A 294 -8.85 11.78 15.77
CA VAL A 294 -10.26 12.07 16.10
C VAL A 294 -11.17 10.84 15.92
N ALA A 295 -10.63 9.79 15.30
CA ALA A 295 -11.24 8.49 15.07
C ALA A 295 -10.12 7.45 14.88
N VAL A 296 -10.41 6.18 15.12
CA VAL A 296 -9.53 5.06 14.76
C VAL A 296 -9.65 4.79 13.26
N GLN A 297 -8.52 4.73 12.57
CA GLN A 297 -8.46 4.57 11.11
C GLN A 297 -7.88 3.21 10.75
N THR A 298 -8.64 2.39 10.02
CA THR A 298 -8.25 1.02 9.70
C THR A 298 -8.22 0.76 8.19
N GLY A 299 -7.40 -0.20 7.77
CA GLY A 299 -7.32 -0.68 6.38
C GLY A 299 -8.43 -1.65 5.96
N TRP A 300 -9.40 -1.92 6.84
CA TRP A 300 -10.47 -2.90 6.62
C TRP A 300 -11.83 -2.31 6.96
N ASN A 301 -12.88 -2.83 6.34
CA ASN A 301 -14.26 -2.51 6.68
C ASN A 301 -15.14 -3.73 6.41
N PRO A 302 -15.82 -4.32 7.40
CA PRO A 302 -16.64 -5.49 7.14
C PRO A 302 -17.88 -5.12 6.32
N ARG A 303 -18.42 -6.12 5.62
CA ARG A 303 -19.71 -5.99 4.94
C ARG A 303 -20.82 -5.81 5.98
N ARG A 304 -21.78 -4.93 5.69
CA ARG A 304 -23.02 -4.86 6.48
C ARG A 304 -23.68 -6.24 6.55
N PRO A 305 -24.14 -6.68 7.74
CA PRO A 305 -24.80 -7.97 7.90
C PRO A 305 -25.95 -8.21 6.92
N GLU A 306 -26.74 -7.16 6.63
CA GLU A 306 -27.92 -7.24 5.75
C GLU A 306 -27.55 -7.38 4.27
N SER A 307 -26.29 -7.16 3.90
CA SER A 307 -25.81 -7.17 2.50
C SER A 307 -25.19 -8.51 2.09
N GLY A 308 -25.31 -9.53 2.95
CA GLY A 308 -24.71 -10.85 2.77
C GLY A 308 -23.19 -10.85 2.98
N GLY A 309 -22.62 -12.00 3.35
CA GLY A 309 -21.18 -12.13 3.64
C GLY A 309 -20.77 -11.41 4.94
N ALA A 310 -21.64 -11.40 5.95
CA ALA A 310 -21.38 -10.76 7.24
C ALA A 310 -20.03 -11.18 7.83
N GLY A 311 -19.24 -10.21 8.29
CA GLY A 311 -17.90 -10.43 8.83
C GLY A 311 -16.79 -10.58 7.79
N GLN A 312 -17.11 -10.71 6.49
CA GLN A 312 -16.10 -10.58 5.43
C GLN A 312 -15.75 -9.11 5.23
N THR A 313 -14.49 -8.83 4.91
CA THR A 313 -14.05 -7.48 4.55
C THR A 313 -14.61 -7.08 3.18
N VAL A 314 -15.07 -5.83 3.05
CA VAL A 314 -15.24 -5.16 1.77
C VAL A 314 -13.85 -4.88 1.20
N ASP A 315 -13.62 -5.30 -0.03
CA ASP A 315 -12.31 -5.14 -0.67
C ASP A 315 -11.94 -3.65 -0.77
N MET A 316 -10.68 -3.33 -0.46
CA MET A 316 -10.06 -2.02 -0.64
C MET A 316 -10.62 -0.87 0.23
N LEU A 317 -11.64 -1.11 1.06
CA LEU A 317 -12.26 -0.08 1.90
C LEU A 317 -11.83 -0.23 3.36
N GLY A 318 -11.47 0.91 3.95
CA GLY A 318 -11.13 1.02 5.36
C GLY A 318 -12.27 1.56 6.20
N SER A 319 -12.08 1.55 7.51
CA SER A 319 -13.04 2.12 8.47
C SER A 319 -12.50 3.39 9.10
N SER A 320 -13.41 4.29 9.45
CA SER A 320 -13.21 5.28 10.51
C SER A 320 -14.17 4.96 11.65
N ILE A 321 -13.61 4.62 12.80
CA ILE A 321 -14.33 4.14 13.98
C ILE A 321 -14.23 5.22 15.08
N PRO A 322 -15.32 5.56 15.77
CA PRO A 322 -15.25 6.50 16.90
C PRO A 322 -14.22 6.07 17.94
N LEU A 323 -13.54 7.04 18.56
CA LEU A 323 -12.61 6.75 19.66
C LEU A 323 -13.39 6.20 20.87
N ALA A 324 -12.82 5.22 21.55
CA ALA A 324 -13.37 4.76 22.82
C ALA A 324 -13.17 5.82 23.91
N GLY A 325 -14.18 6.00 24.76
CA GLY A 325 -14.09 6.89 25.93
C GLY A 325 -14.44 8.34 25.63
N ALA A 326 -13.47 9.24 25.75
CA ALA A 326 -13.70 10.68 25.73
C ALA A 326 -13.95 11.20 24.31
N SER A 327 -14.91 12.13 24.20
CA SER A 327 -15.18 12.87 22.97
C SER A 327 -13.97 13.68 22.50
N VAL A 328 -13.96 14.05 21.22
CA VAL A 328 -12.87 14.84 20.62
C VAL A 328 -12.62 16.17 21.38
N PRO A 329 -13.65 16.95 21.78
CA PRO A 329 -13.45 18.16 22.59
C PRO A 329 -12.94 17.86 24.00
N GLU A 330 -13.36 16.77 24.65
CA GLU A 330 -12.81 16.40 25.97
C GLU A 330 -11.33 16.04 25.89
N ARG A 331 -10.91 15.43 24.77
CA ARG A 331 -9.53 15.01 24.53
C ARG A 331 -8.59 16.18 24.23
N TYR A 332 -9.01 17.12 23.38
CA TYR A 332 -8.13 18.17 22.87
C TYR A 332 -8.49 19.58 23.34
N GLY A 333 -9.65 19.77 23.97
CA GLY A 333 -10.19 21.07 24.34
C GLY A 333 -10.89 21.72 23.16
N ASP A 334 -10.22 22.66 22.51
CA ASP A 334 -10.76 23.41 21.38
C ASP A 334 -10.04 23.10 20.06
N ARG A 335 -10.65 23.59 18.98
CA ARG A 335 -10.18 23.40 17.61
C ARG A 335 -8.79 23.97 17.37
N ASP A 336 -8.44 25.09 17.99
CA ASP A 336 -7.15 25.76 17.78
C ASP A 336 -6.01 24.98 18.45
N ARG A 337 -6.26 24.46 19.66
CA ARG A 337 -5.33 23.56 20.34
C ARG A 337 -5.12 22.27 19.53
N TYR A 338 -6.19 21.66 19.03
CA TYR A 338 -6.10 20.48 18.18
C TYR A 338 -5.28 20.77 16.91
N CYS A 339 -5.57 21.86 16.19
CA CYS A 339 -4.83 22.24 14.98
C CYS A 339 -3.34 22.51 15.26
N SER A 340 -3.02 23.04 16.45
CA SER A 340 -1.63 23.26 16.87
C SER A 340 -0.88 21.94 17.09
N LEU A 341 -1.53 20.94 17.68
CA LEU A 341 -0.96 19.59 17.84
C LEU A 341 -0.74 18.91 16.49
N VAL A 342 -1.72 19.00 15.58
CA VAL A 342 -1.61 18.48 14.21
C VAL A 342 -0.45 19.13 13.46
N ARG A 343 -0.29 20.45 13.59
CA ARG A 343 0.80 21.20 12.95
C ARG A 343 2.16 20.71 13.43
N ALA A 344 2.34 20.57 14.74
CA ALA A 344 3.61 20.10 15.31
C ALA A 344 3.99 18.71 14.76
N GLU A 345 3.01 17.81 14.62
CA GLU A 345 3.26 16.49 14.02
C GLU A 345 3.53 16.55 12.52
N ALA A 346 2.81 17.39 11.78
CA ALA A 346 3.07 17.60 10.36
C ALA A 346 4.49 18.15 10.13
N GLU A 347 4.95 19.09 10.96
CA GLU A 347 6.32 19.64 10.93
C GLU A 347 7.36 18.55 11.24
N ARG A 348 7.09 17.66 12.21
CA ARG A 348 7.94 16.48 12.48
C ARG A 348 8.06 15.57 11.26
N LEU A 349 6.97 15.37 10.51
CA LEU A 349 7.00 14.59 9.26
C LEU A 349 7.79 15.32 8.16
N VAL A 350 7.79 16.65 8.12
CA VAL A 350 8.64 17.44 7.22
C VAL A 350 10.12 17.24 7.54
N GLU A 351 10.49 17.30 8.82
CA GLU A 351 11.86 17.04 9.27
C GLU A 351 12.31 15.61 8.93
N ALA A 352 11.41 14.63 9.08
CA ALA A 352 11.64 13.25 8.67
C ALA A 352 11.58 13.03 7.14
N ARG A 353 11.28 14.07 6.34
CA ARG A 353 11.07 14.05 4.89
C ARG A 353 9.92 13.15 4.43
N HIS A 354 8.96 12.83 5.30
CA HIS A 354 7.73 12.13 4.94
C HIS A 354 6.59 13.07 4.53
N LEU A 355 6.76 14.38 4.72
CA LEU A 355 5.85 15.42 4.26
C LEU A 355 6.64 16.56 3.61
N LEU A 356 6.03 17.29 2.67
CA LEU A 356 6.59 18.54 2.14
C LEU A 356 6.14 19.72 3.00
N ALA A 357 7.01 20.73 3.18
CA ALA A 357 6.68 21.92 3.97
C ALA A 357 5.41 22.63 3.47
N GLU A 358 5.20 22.66 2.15
CA GLU A 358 4.01 23.25 1.51
C GLU A 358 2.71 22.47 1.79
N ASP A 359 2.80 21.22 2.23
CA ASP A 359 1.64 20.37 2.49
C ASP A 359 1.14 20.49 3.95
N VAL A 360 1.90 21.13 4.85
CA VAL A 360 1.56 21.28 6.28
C VAL A 360 0.20 21.96 6.45
N GLU A 361 -0.03 23.10 5.79
CA GLU A 361 -1.32 23.81 5.90
C GLU A 361 -2.49 23.00 5.37
N ARG A 362 -2.27 22.18 4.32
CA ARG A 362 -3.30 21.31 3.78
C ARG A 362 -3.68 20.22 4.78
N VAL A 363 -2.68 19.62 5.44
CA VAL A 363 -2.89 18.62 6.49
C VAL A 363 -3.64 19.23 7.68
N VAL A 364 -3.23 20.40 8.15
CA VAL A 364 -3.90 21.12 9.26
C VAL A 364 -5.35 21.46 8.90
N ALA A 365 -5.60 22.03 7.72
CA ALA A 365 -6.94 22.38 7.28
C ALA A 365 -7.87 21.16 7.18
N ARG A 366 -7.36 20.04 6.65
CA ARG A 366 -8.10 18.79 6.56
C ARG A 366 -8.41 18.22 7.95
N ALA A 367 -7.43 18.20 8.84
CA ALA A 367 -7.62 17.74 10.21
C ALA A 367 -8.65 18.60 10.94
N ALA A 368 -8.65 19.91 10.74
CA ALA A 368 -9.63 20.82 11.33
C ALA A 368 -11.06 20.50 10.85
N ALA A 369 -11.24 20.18 9.57
CA ALA A 369 -12.53 19.70 9.05
C ALA A 369 -12.94 18.35 9.66
N ALA A 370 -11.98 17.46 9.95
CA ALA A 370 -12.24 16.22 10.68
C ALA A 370 -12.69 16.50 12.12
N TYR A 371 -12.01 17.40 12.84
CA TYR A 371 -12.42 17.85 14.17
C TYR A 371 -13.87 18.32 14.16
N ASP A 372 -14.23 19.20 13.23
CA ASP A 372 -15.58 19.76 13.13
C ASP A 372 -16.63 18.66 12.83
N ALA A 373 -16.27 17.65 12.04
CA ALA A 373 -17.17 16.53 11.72
C ALA A 373 -17.39 15.57 12.90
N TYR A 374 -16.34 15.29 13.68
CA TYR A 374 -16.40 14.33 14.80
C TYR A 374 -16.75 14.96 16.16
N ALA A 375 -16.62 16.28 16.31
CA ALA A 375 -17.05 16.98 17.52
C ALA A 375 -18.57 17.24 17.56
N ALA A 376 -19.26 17.09 16.42
CA ALA A 376 -20.70 17.27 16.30
C ALA A 376 -21.51 15.96 16.41
N ASP A 377 -20.84 14.81 16.30
CA ASP A 377 -21.39 13.47 16.54
C ASP A 377 -21.27 13.11 18.02
#